data_AF-A0A920I6F6-F1
#
_entry.id   AF-A0A920I6F6-F1
#
_cell.length_a   1.000
_cell.length_b   1.000
_cell.length_c   1.000
_cell.angle_alpha   90.00
_cell.angle_beta   90.00
_cell.angle_gamma   90.00
#
_symmetry.space_group_name_H-M   'P 1'
#
loop_
_entity.id
_entity.type
_entity.pdbx_description
1 polymer ?
#
loop_
_entity_poly.entity_id
_entity_poly.type
_entity_poly.pdbx_seq_one_letter_code
_entity_poly.pdbx_strand_id
1 'polypeptide(L)'
;MRCVAELGQCDFGESRVQEALPKQEELIDLNLRWHFIGRLQSNKVRPVVKAFDVIHSVDSLALAERVSRIALEEGRQPEVLLQVKLRPDPSKGGLSADELGAIWSDLQALPGLRISGLMTMAPLEMAADQRKALFSDCRALADRLALAECSMGMSTDWKEAAEAGSTWLRIGSALFGPRLVSTDAAN
;
A
#
# COMPACT_ATOMS: atom_id res chain seq x y z
N MET A 1 15.59 6.50 10.22
CA MET A 1 15.42 5.52 9.12
C MET A 1 16.74 4.84 8.78
N ARG A 2 17.83 5.60 8.53
CA ARG A 2 19.18 5.04 8.31
C ARG A 2 19.60 3.95 9.29
N CYS A 3 19.50 4.19 10.61
CA CYS A 3 19.82 3.17 11.62
C CYS A 3 19.01 1.86 11.44
N VAL A 4 17.73 1.94 11.08
CA VAL A 4 16.90 0.74 10.82
C VAL A 4 17.31 0.07 9.51
N ALA A 5 17.70 0.84 8.50
CA ALA A 5 18.23 0.30 7.25
C ALA A 5 19.57 -0.44 7.44
N GLU A 6 20.46 0.10 8.28
CA GLU A 6 21.74 -0.51 8.65
C GLU A 6 21.58 -1.82 9.43
N LEU A 7 20.43 -2.01 10.09
CA LEU A 7 20.04 -3.28 10.71
C LEU A 7 19.46 -4.30 9.71
N GLY A 8 19.44 -3.98 8.41
CA GLY A 8 19.02 -4.87 7.33
C GLY A 8 17.59 -4.67 6.83
N GLN A 9 16.86 -3.67 7.32
CA GLN A 9 15.55 -3.35 6.76
C GLN A 9 15.71 -2.67 5.39
N CYS A 10 15.16 -3.27 4.34
CA CYS A 10 15.26 -2.71 2.99
C CYS A 10 13.98 -2.01 2.52
N ASP A 11 12.82 -2.38 3.06
CA ASP A 11 11.51 -1.86 2.62
C ASP A 11 11.01 -0.74 3.54
N PHE A 12 10.75 0.44 2.97
CA PHE A 12 10.23 1.60 3.69
C PHE A 12 8.94 2.12 3.05
N GLY A 13 7.92 2.35 3.89
CA GLY A 13 6.62 2.84 3.45
C GLY A 13 6.40 4.31 3.79
N GLU A 14 5.95 5.10 2.82
CA GLU A 14 5.55 6.50 3.03
C GLU A 14 4.13 6.76 2.51
N SER A 15 3.39 7.59 3.24
CA SER A 15 2.01 7.91 2.90
C SER A 15 1.88 9.19 2.08
N ARG A 16 2.93 10.00 1.98
CA ARG A 16 2.90 11.30 1.31
C ARG A 16 4.19 11.55 0.54
N VAL A 17 4.05 11.92 -0.72
CA VAL A 17 5.20 12.13 -1.63
C VAL A 17 6.12 13.24 -1.13
N GLN A 18 5.55 14.32 -0.58
CA GLN A 18 6.33 15.48 -0.15
C GLN A 18 7.23 15.15 1.06
N GLU A 19 6.77 14.23 1.92
CA GLU A 19 7.57 13.71 3.04
C GLU A 19 8.59 12.65 2.57
N ALA A 20 8.26 11.89 1.52
CA ALA A 20 9.08 10.79 1.04
C ALA A 20 10.33 11.27 0.27
N LEU A 21 10.18 12.25 -0.63
CA LEU A 21 11.27 12.66 -1.53
C LEU A 21 12.53 13.12 -0.78
N PRO A 22 12.46 13.96 0.27
CA PRO A 22 13.66 14.33 1.03
C PRO A 22 14.33 13.14 1.72
N LYS A 23 13.53 12.19 2.24
CA LYS A 23 14.05 10.99 2.91
C LYS A 23 14.70 10.02 1.92
N GLN A 24 14.14 9.90 0.73
CA GLN A 24 14.72 9.12 -0.37
C GLN A 24 16.07 9.67 -0.79
N GLU A 25 16.17 11.00 -0.95
CA GLU A 25 17.42 11.68 -1.27
C GLU A 25 18.47 11.48 -0.17
N GLU A 26 18.09 11.63 1.10
CA GLU A 26 19.00 11.42 2.26
C GLU A 26 19.54 9.99 2.34
N LEU A 27 18.79 9.01 1.81
CA LEU A 27 19.10 7.58 1.88
C LEU A 27 19.45 7.00 0.50
N ILE A 28 19.78 7.84 -0.49
CA ILE A 28 20.03 7.42 -1.88
C ILE A 28 21.26 6.52 -2.01
N ASP A 29 22.20 6.61 -1.07
CA ASP A 29 23.36 5.73 -0.94
C ASP A 29 23.00 4.32 -0.46
N LEU A 30 21.78 4.12 0.03
CA LEU A 30 21.25 2.84 0.47
C LEU A 30 20.32 2.27 -0.62
N ASN A 31 20.52 1.00 -0.96
CA ASN A 31 19.67 0.30 -1.93
C ASN A 31 18.34 -0.13 -1.29
N LEU A 32 17.47 0.85 -1.04
CA LEU A 32 16.17 0.66 -0.37
C LEU A 32 15.02 0.56 -1.37
N ARG A 33 14.00 -0.23 -1.01
CA ARG A 33 12.76 -0.31 -1.77
C ARG A 33 11.69 0.55 -1.11
N TRP A 34 11.07 1.43 -1.88
CA TRP A 34 10.11 2.40 -1.38
C TRP A 34 8.68 2.05 -1.76
N HIS A 35 7.82 2.03 -0.76
CA HIS A 35 6.41 1.65 -0.86
C HIS A 35 5.53 2.88 -0.62
N PHE A 36 4.67 3.21 -1.59
CA PHE A 36 3.63 4.21 -1.38
C PHE A 36 2.41 3.55 -0.75
N ILE A 37 2.10 3.92 0.50
CA ILE A 37 1.03 3.29 1.30
C ILE A 37 -0.11 4.27 1.67
N GLY A 38 -0.02 5.51 1.21
CA GLY A 38 -1.03 6.55 1.44
C GLY A 38 -2.13 6.53 0.40
N ARG A 39 -3.15 7.38 0.54
CA ARG A 39 -4.17 7.53 -0.50
C ARG A 39 -3.57 8.19 -1.74
N LEU A 40 -3.65 7.52 -2.89
CA LEU A 40 -3.11 8.05 -4.15
C LEU A 40 -4.14 8.95 -4.86
N GLN A 41 -3.88 10.25 -4.86
CA GLN A 41 -4.66 11.20 -5.63
C GLN A 41 -4.20 11.22 -7.09
N SER A 42 -5.13 11.41 -8.03
CA SER A 42 -4.84 11.40 -9.48
C SER A 42 -3.72 12.37 -9.86
N ASN A 43 -3.69 13.57 -9.30
CA ASN A 43 -2.64 14.57 -9.57
C ASN A 43 -1.25 14.20 -9.01
N LYS A 44 -1.16 13.20 -8.12
CA LYS A 44 0.09 12.71 -7.53
C LYS A 44 0.59 11.41 -8.13
N VAL A 45 -0.13 10.82 -9.10
CA VAL A 45 0.29 9.57 -9.76
C VAL A 45 1.69 9.67 -10.37
N ARG A 46 1.99 10.70 -11.17
CA ARG A 46 3.32 10.84 -11.79
C ARG A 46 4.46 10.96 -10.77
N PRO A 47 4.37 11.85 -9.76
CA PRO A 47 5.36 11.87 -8.70
C PRO A 47 5.54 10.51 -8.00
N VAL A 48 4.45 9.78 -7.72
CA VAL A 48 4.53 8.46 -7.08
C VAL A 48 5.21 7.43 -7.98
N VAL A 49 4.80 7.33 -9.25
CA VAL A 49 5.38 6.37 -10.21
C VAL A 49 6.89 6.59 -10.41
N LYS A 50 7.36 7.82 -10.32
CA LYS A 50 8.79 8.14 -10.48
C LYS A 50 9.63 7.78 -9.25
N ALA A 51 9.01 7.79 -8.07
CA ALA A 51 9.71 7.78 -6.78
C ALA A 51 9.53 6.47 -5.98
N PHE A 52 8.56 5.63 -6.33
CA PHE A 52 8.24 4.44 -5.55
C PHE A 52 8.28 3.18 -6.41
N ASP A 53 8.78 2.10 -5.82
CA ASP A 53 8.87 0.78 -6.44
C ASP A 53 7.56 0.02 -6.34
N VAL A 54 6.81 0.23 -5.26
CA VAL A 54 5.56 -0.47 -4.96
C VAL A 54 4.47 0.53 -4.56
N ILE A 55 3.26 0.37 -5.09
CA ILE A 55 2.09 1.22 -4.79
C ILE A 55 0.99 0.36 -4.19
N HIS A 56 0.63 0.60 -2.94
CA HIS A 56 -0.30 -0.26 -2.20
C HIS A 56 -1.77 0.18 -2.28
N SER A 57 -2.03 1.34 -2.88
CA SER A 57 -3.25 2.11 -2.66
C SER A 57 -4.08 2.33 -3.92
N VAL A 58 -3.99 1.43 -4.91
CA VAL A 58 -4.79 1.55 -6.14
C VAL A 58 -6.20 1.02 -5.86
N ASP A 59 -7.19 1.90 -5.86
CA ASP A 59 -8.55 1.62 -5.36
C ASP A 59 -9.66 1.72 -6.42
N SER A 60 -9.30 1.85 -7.70
CA SER A 60 -10.26 1.92 -8.81
C SER A 60 -9.61 1.61 -10.15
N LEU A 61 -10.42 1.20 -11.14
CA LEU A 61 -9.95 0.99 -12.52
C LEU A 61 -9.37 2.29 -13.11
N ALA A 62 -10.08 3.41 -12.96
CA ALA A 62 -9.61 4.71 -13.46
C ALA A 62 -8.26 5.14 -12.87
N LEU A 63 -8.00 4.81 -11.59
CA LEU A 63 -6.70 5.06 -11.00
C LEU A 63 -5.64 4.09 -11.56
N ALA A 64 -5.95 2.81 -11.70
CA ALA A 64 -5.05 1.81 -12.29
C ALA A 64 -4.66 2.18 -13.74
N GLU A 65 -5.62 2.55 -14.59
CA GLU A 65 -5.38 3.03 -15.96
C GLU A 65 -4.44 4.24 -15.97
N ARG A 66 -4.63 5.17 -15.03
CA ARG A 66 -3.78 6.34 -14.91
C ARG A 66 -2.37 5.96 -14.47
N VAL A 67 -2.20 5.05 -13.51
CA VAL A 67 -0.87 4.56 -13.10
C VAL A 67 -0.21 3.85 -14.27
N SER A 68 -0.92 2.98 -14.99
CA SER A 68 -0.44 2.25 -16.17
C SER A 68 0.09 3.20 -17.24
N ARG A 69 -0.71 4.17 -17.68
CA ARG A 69 -0.29 5.17 -18.68
C ARG A 69 0.95 5.92 -18.24
N ILE A 70 1.00 6.39 -16.99
CA ILE A 70 2.11 7.19 -16.48
C ILE A 70 3.38 6.33 -16.30
N ALA A 71 3.24 5.08 -15.91
CA ALA A 71 4.36 4.13 -15.83
C ALA A 71 5.00 3.96 -17.21
N LEU A 72 4.20 3.78 -18.26
CA LEU A 72 4.70 3.70 -19.64
C LEU A 72 5.39 5.00 -20.08
N GLU A 73 4.80 6.17 -19.79
CA GLU A 73 5.39 7.47 -20.15
C GLU A 73 6.73 7.73 -19.45
N GLU A 74 6.90 7.28 -18.20
CA GLU A 74 8.13 7.46 -17.42
C GLU A 74 9.12 6.29 -17.60
N GLY A 75 8.81 5.29 -18.42
CA GLY A 75 9.65 4.09 -18.59
C GLY A 75 9.81 3.29 -17.29
N ARG A 76 8.78 3.27 -16.44
CA ARG A 76 8.74 2.57 -15.16
C ARG A 76 7.75 1.40 -15.21
N GLN A 77 7.89 0.48 -14.27
CA GLN A 77 6.95 -0.63 -14.07
C GLN A 77 6.78 -0.88 -12.57
N PRO A 78 6.05 0.00 -11.85
CA PRO A 78 5.85 -0.19 -10.42
C PRO A 78 5.05 -1.47 -10.16
N GLU A 79 5.36 -2.11 -9.04
CA GLU A 79 4.51 -3.14 -8.47
C GLU A 79 3.28 -2.49 -7.83
N VAL A 80 2.12 -3.14 -7.96
CA VAL A 80 0.85 -2.59 -7.51
C VAL A 80 0.10 -3.61 -6.68
N LEU A 81 -0.39 -3.16 -5.53
CA LEU A 81 -1.40 -3.86 -4.76
C LEU A 81 -2.72 -3.09 -4.85
N LEU A 82 -3.81 -3.83 -5.01
CA LEU A 82 -5.15 -3.26 -5.11
C LEU A 82 -5.74 -3.09 -3.72
N GLN A 83 -6.17 -1.88 -3.40
CA GLN A 83 -6.79 -1.59 -2.12
C GLN A 83 -8.24 -2.08 -2.12
N VAL A 84 -8.55 -3.02 -1.23
CA VAL A 84 -9.87 -3.60 -1.07
C VAL A 84 -10.51 -3.21 0.26
N LYS A 85 -11.84 -3.05 0.24
CA LYS A 85 -12.68 -2.75 1.39
C LYS A 85 -13.66 -3.89 1.61
N LEU A 86 -13.31 -4.78 2.52
CA LEU A 86 -14.08 -6.00 2.82
C LEU A 86 -15.08 -5.84 3.97
N ARG A 87 -15.04 -4.70 4.67
CA ARG A 87 -16.00 -4.31 5.71
C ARG A 87 -16.36 -2.83 5.56
N PRO A 88 -17.54 -2.40 6.02
CA PRO A 88 -17.93 -1.00 5.99
C PRO A 88 -16.97 -0.13 6.83
N ASP A 89 -16.42 0.91 6.21
CA ASP A 89 -15.70 1.97 6.89
C ASP A 89 -15.88 3.26 6.07
N PRO A 90 -16.62 4.26 6.56
CA PRO A 90 -16.86 5.50 5.82
C PRO A 90 -15.59 6.35 5.65
N SER A 91 -14.55 6.11 6.45
CA SER A 91 -13.30 6.85 6.41
C SER A 91 -12.29 6.28 5.40
N LYS A 92 -12.55 5.10 4.83
CA LYS A 92 -11.62 4.37 3.96
C LYS A 92 -12.21 4.10 2.57
N GLY A 93 -11.38 4.32 1.56
CA GLY A 93 -11.64 3.88 0.18
C GLY A 93 -11.25 2.42 -0.03
N GLY A 94 -11.48 1.93 -1.25
CA GLY A 94 -11.14 0.57 -1.67
C GLY A 94 -12.28 -0.10 -2.42
N LEU A 95 -11.91 -1.02 -3.30
CA LEU A 95 -12.82 -1.86 -4.07
C LEU A 95 -13.47 -2.90 -3.15
N SER A 96 -14.77 -3.10 -3.28
CA SER A 96 -15.40 -4.32 -2.79
C SER A 96 -14.94 -5.54 -3.59
N ALA A 97 -15.17 -6.75 -3.06
CA ALA A 97 -14.84 -7.98 -3.78
C ALA A 97 -15.62 -8.10 -5.11
N ASP A 98 -16.86 -7.64 -5.16
CA ASP A 98 -17.71 -7.68 -6.35
C ASP A 98 -17.24 -6.68 -7.40
N GLU A 99 -16.94 -5.43 -7.00
CA GLU A 99 -16.37 -4.42 -7.90
C GLU A 99 -15.05 -4.90 -8.49
N LEU A 100 -14.15 -5.44 -7.66
CA LEU A 100 -12.87 -5.98 -8.10
C LEU A 100 -13.07 -7.13 -9.09
N GLY A 101 -13.99 -8.06 -8.80
CA GLY A 101 -14.31 -9.17 -9.71
C GLY A 101 -14.83 -8.69 -11.06
N ALA A 102 -15.66 -7.63 -11.08
CA ALA A 102 -16.23 -7.06 -12.29
C ALA A 102 -15.20 -6.38 -13.20
N ILE A 103 -14.13 -5.81 -12.64
CA ILE A 103 -13.08 -5.10 -13.40
C ILE A 103 -11.78 -5.90 -13.53
N TRP A 104 -11.75 -7.15 -13.06
CA TRP A 104 -10.50 -7.92 -12.95
C TRP A 104 -9.83 -8.15 -14.30
N SER A 105 -10.60 -8.50 -15.34
CA SER A 105 -10.07 -8.70 -16.70
C SER A 105 -9.45 -7.42 -17.26
N ASP A 106 -10.06 -6.27 -16.99
CA ASP A 106 -9.59 -4.97 -17.47
C ASP A 106 -8.27 -4.61 -16.78
N LEU A 107 -8.18 -4.84 -15.46
CA LEU A 107 -6.96 -4.64 -14.69
C LEU A 107 -5.81 -5.52 -15.18
N GLN A 108 -6.08 -6.79 -15.49
CA GLN A 108 -5.06 -7.72 -16.02
C GLN A 108 -4.56 -7.32 -17.41
N ALA A 109 -5.39 -6.64 -18.20
CA ALA A 109 -5.02 -6.17 -19.54
C ALA A 109 -4.16 -4.88 -19.52
N LEU A 110 -4.02 -4.22 -18.38
CA LEU A 110 -3.26 -2.97 -18.28
C LEU A 110 -1.75 -3.20 -18.45
N PRO A 111 -1.10 -2.58 -19.45
CA PRO A 111 0.35 -2.65 -19.60
C PRO A 111 1.07 -1.81 -18.54
N GLY A 112 2.37 -2.05 -18.35
CA GLY A 112 3.21 -1.20 -17.49
C GLY A 112 2.94 -1.32 -15.99
N LEU A 113 2.06 -2.23 -15.56
CA LEU A 113 1.80 -2.54 -14.16
C LEU A 113 2.17 -3.99 -13.86
N ARG A 114 2.70 -4.24 -12.67
CA ARG A 114 2.77 -5.58 -12.08
C ARG A 114 1.81 -5.65 -10.91
N ILE A 115 0.58 -6.13 -11.14
CA ILE A 115 -0.38 -6.36 -10.06
C ILE A 115 0.05 -7.62 -9.31
N SER A 116 0.47 -7.50 -8.05
CA SER A 116 1.04 -8.59 -7.26
C SER A 116 0.21 -8.98 -6.04
N GLY A 117 -0.75 -8.14 -5.63
CA GLY A 117 -1.42 -8.35 -4.35
C GLY A 117 -2.64 -7.50 -4.08
N LEU A 118 -3.17 -7.71 -2.89
CA LEU A 118 -4.23 -6.92 -2.29
C LEU A 118 -3.71 -6.17 -1.06
N MET A 119 -4.28 -5.02 -0.80
CA MET A 119 -4.06 -4.25 0.41
C MET A 119 -5.38 -4.01 1.12
N THR A 120 -5.41 -4.18 2.43
CA THR A 120 -6.56 -3.79 3.23
C THR A 120 -6.17 -3.21 4.59
N MET A 121 -7.14 -2.57 5.23
CA MET A 121 -7.04 -1.99 6.56
C MET A 121 -8.28 -2.38 7.34
N ALA A 122 -8.08 -2.82 8.58
CA ALA A 122 -9.19 -2.99 9.50
C ALA A 122 -9.70 -1.62 9.98
N PRO A 123 -11.03 -1.46 10.18
CA PRO A 123 -11.59 -0.35 10.93
C PRO A 123 -10.97 -0.25 12.34
N LEU A 124 -10.79 0.98 12.84
CA LEU A 124 -10.06 1.23 14.11
C LEU A 124 -10.68 0.51 15.33
N GLU A 125 -12.01 0.47 15.40
CA GLU A 125 -12.75 -0.06 16.57
C GLU A 125 -13.20 -1.52 16.39
N MET A 126 -12.59 -2.25 15.45
CA MET A 126 -12.92 -3.65 15.19
C MET A 126 -12.27 -4.57 16.23
N ALA A 127 -13.02 -5.56 16.75
CA ALA A 127 -12.49 -6.55 17.69
C ALA A 127 -11.43 -7.48 17.04
N ALA A 128 -10.54 -8.07 17.84
CA ALA A 128 -9.39 -8.84 17.33
C ALA A 128 -9.80 -10.05 16.45
N ASP A 129 -10.83 -10.79 16.87
CA ASP A 129 -11.41 -11.91 16.11
C ASP A 129 -11.99 -11.44 14.78
N GLN A 130 -12.69 -10.30 14.77
CA GLN A 130 -13.23 -9.68 13.56
C GLN A 130 -12.13 -9.18 12.62
N ARG A 131 -11.03 -8.63 13.16
CA ARG A 131 -9.85 -8.22 12.36
C ARG A 131 -9.21 -9.44 11.69
N LYS A 132 -9.01 -10.52 12.44
CA LYS A 132 -8.46 -11.77 11.90
C LYS A 132 -9.35 -12.34 10.79
N ALA A 133 -10.67 -12.31 10.97
CA ALA A 133 -11.63 -12.73 9.94
C ALA A 133 -11.52 -11.85 8.67
N LEU A 134 -11.50 -10.52 8.82
CA LEU A 134 -11.30 -9.58 7.70
C LEU A 134 -10.00 -9.87 6.93
N PHE A 135 -8.90 -10.10 7.64
CA PHE A 135 -7.60 -10.40 7.01
C PHE A 135 -7.61 -11.76 6.32
N SER A 136 -8.28 -12.76 6.90
CA SER A 136 -8.43 -14.09 6.29
C SER A 136 -9.25 -14.02 5.00
N ASP A 137 -10.31 -13.20 4.97
CA ASP A 137 -11.09 -12.94 3.75
C ASP A 137 -10.23 -12.29 2.65
N CYS A 138 -9.33 -11.37 3.02
CA CYS A 138 -8.40 -10.73 2.10
C CYS A 138 -7.42 -11.74 1.48
N ARG A 139 -6.83 -12.61 2.31
CA ARG A 139 -5.96 -13.71 1.84
C ARG A 139 -6.70 -14.65 0.90
N ALA A 140 -7.91 -15.08 1.26
CA ALA A 140 -8.72 -15.95 0.41
C ALA A 140 -9.12 -15.30 -0.92
N LEU A 141 -9.37 -13.98 -0.94
CA LEU A 141 -9.60 -13.24 -2.18
C LEU A 141 -8.34 -13.17 -3.03
N ALA A 142 -7.18 -12.89 -2.44
CA ALA A 142 -5.90 -12.89 -3.15
C ALA A 142 -5.58 -14.26 -3.75
N ASP A 143 -5.81 -15.36 -3.00
CA ASP A 143 -5.63 -16.73 -3.49
C ASP A 143 -6.51 -17.05 -4.70
N ARG A 144 -7.80 -16.65 -4.66
CA ARG A 144 -8.71 -16.82 -5.81
C ARG A 144 -8.26 -16.07 -7.05
N LEU A 145 -7.59 -14.93 -6.88
CA LEU A 145 -7.04 -14.12 -7.95
C LEU A 145 -5.60 -14.51 -8.32
N ALA A 146 -5.05 -15.57 -7.70
CA ALA A 146 -3.66 -16.03 -7.85
C ALA A 146 -2.62 -14.91 -7.58
N LEU A 147 -2.91 -14.04 -6.61
CA LEU A 147 -2.03 -12.97 -6.17
C LEU A 147 -1.20 -13.40 -4.96
N ALA A 148 0.11 -13.17 -5.01
CA ALA A 148 1.02 -13.59 -3.94
C ALA A 148 0.88 -12.71 -2.69
N GLU A 149 0.73 -11.41 -2.88
CA GLU A 149 0.92 -10.42 -1.81
C GLU A 149 -0.37 -10.03 -1.09
N CYS A 150 -0.31 -9.95 0.24
CA CYS A 150 -1.34 -9.36 1.08
C CYS A 150 -0.72 -8.32 2.01
N SER A 151 -0.98 -7.05 1.72
CA SER A 151 -0.56 -5.93 2.57
C SER A 151 -1.65 -5.60 3.58
N MET A 152 -1.51 -6.12 4.80
CA MET A 152 -2.49 -5.93 5.87
C MET A 152 -1.83 -6.03 7.25
N GLY A 153 -2.40 -5.35 8.24
CA GLY A 153 -1.80 -5.22 9.56
C GLY A 153 -0.87 -4.01 9.70
N MET A 154 -1.04 -3.31 10.81
CA MET A 154 -0.31 -2.13 11.27
C MET A 154 0.14 -2.37 12.72
N SER A 155 0.76 -1.37 13.36
CA SER A 155 1.32 -1.51 14.72
C SER A 155 0.37 -2.13 15.76
N THR A 156 -0.94 -1.95 15.61
CA THR A 156 -1.95 -2.37 16.61
C THR A 156 -2.62 -3.71 16.31
N ASP A 157 -2.50 -4.24 15.10
CA ASP A 157 -3.23 -5.43 14.62
C ASP A 157 -2.38 -6.37 13.73
N TRP A 158 -1.05 -6.20 13.78
CA TRP A 158 -0.13 -6.99 12.98
C TRP A 158 -0.13 -8.48 13.34
N LYS A 159 -0.47 -8.86 14.58
CA LYS A 159 -0.49 -10.26 15.01
C LYS A 159 -1.61 -11.01 14.32
N GLU A 160 -2.81 -10.43 14.34
CA GLU A 160 -3.99 -10.97 13.65
C GLU A 160 -3.76 -11.04 12.14
N ALA A 161 -3.11 -10.02 11.56
CA ALA A 161 -2.77 -10.00 10.15
C ALA A 161 -1.72 -11.07 9.79
N ALA A 162 -0.70 -11.27 10.61
CA ALA A 162 0.33 -12.29 10.40
C ALA A 162 -0.28 -13.70 10.46
N GLU A 163 -1.11 -13.97 11.47
CA GLU A 163 -1.84 -15.25 11.60
C GLU A 163 -2.78 -15.52 10.42
N ALA A 164 -3.29 -14.46 9.78
CA ALA A 164 -4.18 -14.56 8.62
C ALA A 164 -3.43 -14.58 7.26
N GLY A 165 -2.10 -14.62 7.26
CA GLY A 165 -1.30 -14.74 6.03
C GLY A 165 -0.92 -13.42 5.36
N SER A 166 -0.72 -12.36 6.15
CA SER A 166 -0.13 -11.11 5.64
C SER A 166 1.30 -11.33 5.14
N THR A 167 1.64 -10.75 3.99
CA THR A 167 3.00 -10.71 3.44
C THR A 167 3.66 -9.34 3.66
N TRP A 168 2.87 -8.28 3.83
CA TRP A 168 3.36 -6.95 4.21
C TRP A 168 2.66 -6.41 5.46
N LEU A 169 3.40 -6.40 6.57
CA LEU A 169 3.03 -5.70 7.80
C LEU A 169 3.56 -4.26 7.76
N ARG A 170 2.69 -3.28 8.01
CA ARG A 170 3.04 -1.85 7.95
C ARG A 170 3.29 -1.28 9.35
N ILE A 171 4.48 -1.52 9.89
CA ILE A 171 4.82 -1.17 11.28
C ILE A 171 5.47 0.22 11.35
N GLY A 172 4.77 1.16 11.99
CA GLY A 172 5.26 2.53 12.19
C GLY A 172 5.60 2.78 13.66
N SER A 173 4.58 3.16 14.43
CA SER A 173 4.75 3.62 15.82
C SER A 173 5.41 2.62 16.76
N ALA A 174 5.31 1.31 16.50
CA ALA A 174 5.99 0.30 17.31
C ALA A 174 7.51 0.26 17.08
N LEU A 175 8.00 0.76 15.94
CA LEU A 175 9.43 0.85 15.62
C LEU A 175 9.99 2.25 15.87
N PHE A 176 9.26 3.29 15.48
CA PHE A 176 9.74 4.67 15.47
C PHE A 176 9.16 5.55 16.61
N GLY A 177 8.28 4.98 17.44
CA GLY A 177 7.55 5.75 18.45
C GLY A 177 6.40 6.59 17.86
N PRO A 178 5.75 7.42 18.68
CA PRO A 178 4.66 8.29 18.22
C PRO A 178 5.15 9.26 17.15
N ARG A 179 4.28 9.64 16.20
CA ARG A 179 4.64 10.69 15.24
C ARG A 179 4.90 11.99 15.99
N LEU A 180 6.07 12.57 15.76
CA LEU A 180 6.31 13.96 16.08
C LEU A 180 5.45 14.79 15.12
N VAL A 181 4.51 15.54 15.67
CA VAL A 181 3.72 16.49 14.88
C VAL A 181 4.68 17.59 14.44
N SER A 182 5.00 17.67 13.15
CA SER A 182 5.70 18.85 12.65
C SER A 182 4.73 20.03 12.77
N THR A 183 5.12 21.03 13.56
CA THR A 183 4.44 22.32 13.64
C THR A 183 4.72 23.11 12.36
N ASP A 184 4.25 22.62 11.21
CA ASP A 184 4.20 23.36 9.96
C ASP A 184 2.76 23.34 9.44
N ALA A 185 1.93 24.04 10.19
CA ALA A 185 0.58 24.45 9.78
C ALA A 185 0.49 25.97 9.92
N ALA A 186 1.26 26.71 9.12
CA ALA A 186 1.00 28.12 8.76
C ALA A 186 2.08 28.61 7.78
N ASN A 187 1.75 28.58 6.48
CA ASN A 187 1.93 29.69 5.53
C ASN A 187 1.35 29.32 4.17
#